data_AF-A0A8S0QM46-F1
#
_entry.id   AF-A0A8S0QM46-F1
#
_cell.length_a   1.000
_cell.length_b   1.000
_cell.length_c   1.000
_cell.angle_alpha   90.00
_cell.angle_beta   90.00
_cell.angle_gamma   90.00
#
_symmetry.space_group_name_H-M   'P 1'
#
loop_
_entity.id
_entity.type
_entity.pdbx_description
1 polymer ?
#
loop_
_entity_poly.entity_id
_entity_poly.type
_entity_poly.pdbx_seq_one_letter_code
_entity_poly.pdbx_strand_id
1 'polypeptide(L)'
;MDASYGDSTNESAGTTTFPRINVRDPYKRLGISREASEDEIQAARNFLILTYGRHKPSVEAIESAHDKIIMQKFYERKNPKINIKKKVREVTQSRVVQAVVSRFRTPSLNVILKTTIAFMVLGVLTVLFPTEEGPTLQVAISLLLTMYFVYDRLKSKLRGFLYGAGTFVISWLLGTFLMVSVMPPILKGPRSLEVTTSLISYIFLWVASTYLR
;
A
#
# COMPACT_ATOMS: atom_id res chain seq x y z
N MET A 1 37.72 36.45 -76.71
CA MET A 1 37.80 34.99 -76.76
C MET A 1 38.79 34.60 -75.67
N ASP A 2 38.45 34.03 -74.53
CA ASP A 2 37.21 33.43 -74.04
C ASP A 2 37.13 33.56 -72.50
N ALA A 3 35.90 33.52 -72.00
CA ALA A 3 35.56 33.58 -70.58
C ALA A 3 35.79 32.23 -69.88
N SER A 4 36.07 32.28 -68.57
CA SER A 4 35.62 31.24 -67.64
C SER A 4 35.31 31.89 -66.29
N TYR A 5 34.02 32.17 -66.12
CA TYR A 5 33.40 32.72 -64.93
C TYR A 5 33.10 31.54 -63.99
N GLY A 6 33.97 31.33 -63.01
CA GLY A 6 33.80 30.34 -61.94
C GLY A 6 33.13 30.99 -60.73
N ASP A 7 31.82 31.20 -60.85
CA ASP A 7 30.90 31.55 -59.77
C ASP A 7 31.02 30.55 -58.59
N SER A 8 31.43 31.07 -57.44
CA SER A 8 31.19 30.45 -56.14
C SER A 8 30.79 31.55 -55.15
N THR A 9 29.83 32.36 -55.56
CA THR A 9 29.04 33.22 -54.68
C THR A 9 27.70 32.56 -54.38
N ASN A 10 27.70 31.54 -53.52
CA ASN A 10 26.50 30.95 -52.92
C ASN A 10 26.94 30.07 -51.74
N GLU A 11 26.52 30.14 -50.48
CA GLU A 11 25.31 30.67 -49.84
C GLU A 11 25.63 31.02 -48.37
N SER A 12 26.14 32.20 -48.06
CA SER A 12 26.35 32.64 -46.66
C SER A 12 25.58 33.90 -46.30
N ALA A 13 24.53 34.21 -47.08
CA ALA A 13 23.56 35.24 -46.75
C ALA A 13 22.46 34.67 -45.82
N GLY A 14 22.72 34.68 -44.51
CA GLY A 14 21.67 35.00 -43.52
C GLY A 14 20.73 33.90 -43.03
N THR A 15 21.16 32.64 -42.92
CA THR A 15 20.41 31.65 -42.12
C THR A 15 20.96 31.63 -40.69
N THR A 16 20.35 32.39 -39.78
CA THR A 16 20.66 32.33 -38.35
C THR A 16 20.32 30.94 -37.82
N THR A 17 21.35 30.16 -37.50
CA THR A 17 21.20 28.83 -36.90
C THR A 17 21.11 28.96 -35.39
N PHE A 18 20.24 28.18 -34.75
CA PHE A 18 20.04 28.24 -33.31
C PHE A 18 21.25 27.66 -32.57
N PRO A 19 21.97 28.44 -31.75
CA PRO A 19 23.24 28.00 -31.15
C PRO A 19 23.10 26.82 -30.17
N ARG A 20 21.92 26.65 -29.56
CA ARG A 20 21.67 25.67 -28.50
C ARG A 20 20.93 24.42 -28.98
N ILE A 21 20.97 24.14 -30.27
CA ILE A 21 20.28 23.01 -30.90
C ILE A 21 20.64 21.65 -30.26
N ASN A 22 21.90 21.46 -29.83
CA ASN A 22 22.39 20.20 -29.26
C ASN A 22 22.32 20.12 -27.72
N VAL A 23 21.77 21.13 -27.04
CA VAL A 23 21.71 21.14 -25.56
C VAL A 23 20.63 20.16 -25.08
N ARG A 24 20.96 19.12 -24.31
CA ARG A 24 19.99 18.09 -23.89
C ARG A 24 18.92 18.57 -22.89
N ASP A 25 19.26 19.53 -22.02
CA ASP A 25 18.35 20.08 -21.00
C ASP A 25 17.38 21.08 -21.65
N PRO A 26 16.06 20.85 -21.63
CA PRO A 26 15.10 21.70 -22.34
C PRO A 26 15.01 23.13 -21.76
N TYR A 27 15.20 23.29 -20.45
CA TYR A 27 15.19 24.62 -19.81
C TYR A 27 16.40 25.45 -20.26
N LYS A 28 17.58 24.83 -20.29
CA LYS A 28 18.81 25.48 -20.78
C LYS A 28 18.77 25.71 -22.29
N ARG A 29 18.09 24.83 -23.04
CA ARG A 29 17.87 24.98 -24.47
C ARG A 29 17.06 26.24 -24.75
N LEU A 30 15.93 26.46 -24.08
CA LEU A 30 15.13 27.68 -24.24
C LEU A 30 15.79 28.91 -23.57
N GLY A 31 16.63 28.72 -22.55
CA GLY A 31 17.28 29.82 -21.83
C GLY A 31 16.48 30.37 -20.68
N ILE A 32 15.70 29.50 -20.05
CA ILE A 32 14.79 29.85 -18.95
C ILE A 32 15.18 29.07 -17.70
N SER A 33 14.77 29.58 -16.55
CA SER A 33 14.93 28.86 -15.27
C SER A 33 14.03 27.63 -15.21
N ARG A 34 14.40 26.64 -14.38
CA ARG A 34 13.55 25.47 -14.07
C ARG A 34 12.25 25.86 -13.37
N GLU A 35 12.26 27.01 -12.70
CA GLU A 35 11.13 27.58 -11.96
C GLU A 35 10.32 28.58 -12.79
N ALA A 36 10.63 28.73 -14.08
CA ALA A 36 9.97 29.69 -14.95
C ALA A 36 8.45 29.44 -15.06
N SER A 37 7.70 30.55 -15.12
CA SER A 37 6.24 30.53 -15.29
C SER A 37 5.85 30.01 -16.68
N GLU A 38 4.59 29.60 -16.86
CA GLU A 38 4.11 29.16 -18.19
C GLU A 38 4.20 30.28 -19.23
N ASP A 39 3.93 31.53 -18.82
CA ASP A 39 4.02 32.71 -19.69
C ASP A 39 5.47 32.95 -20.16
N GLU A 40 6.45 32.79 -19.27
CA GLU A 40 7.87 32.92 -19.61
C GLU A 40 8.34 31.83 -20.58
N ILE A 41 7.85 30.60 -20.40
CA ILE A 41 8.15 29.48 -21.31
C ILE A 41 7.61 29.79 -22.72
N GLN A 42 6.37 30.27 -22.81
CA GLN A 42 5.74 30.59 -24.09
C GLN A 42 6.41 31.81 -24.76
N ALA A 43 6.73 32.84 -23.98
CA ALA A 43 7.43 34.03 -24.46
C ALA A 43 8.82 33.68 -25.02
N ALA A 44 9.59 32.85 -24.31
CA ALA A 44 10.90 32.38 -24.76
C ALA A 44 10.80 31.57 -26.07
N ARG A 45 9.81 30.66 -26.17
CA ARG A 45 9.56 29.91 -27.41
C ARG A 45 9.27 30.86 -28.57
N ASN A 46 8.32 31.79 -28.39
CA ASN A 46 7.91 32.72 -29.44
C ASN A 46 9.07 33.59 -29.91
N PHE A 47 9.88 34.12 -28.98
CA PHE A 47 11.07 34.89 -29.29
C PHE A 47 12.10 34.10 -30.12
N LEU A 48 12.36 32.84 -29.74
CA LEU A 48 13.32 31.99 -30.43
C LEU A 48 12.83 31.56 -31.82
N ILE A 49 11.54 31.27 -31.98
CA ILE A 49 10.96 30.95 -33.29
C ILE A 49 11.00 32.16 -34.22
N LEU A 50 10.72 33.37 -33.71
CA LEU A 50 10.84 34.59 -34.51
C LEU A 50 12.28 34.84 -34.99
N THR A 51 13.28 34.53 -34.15
CA THR A 51 14.70 34.79 -34.43
C THR A 51 15.33 33.73 -35.33
N TYR A 52 14.93 32.45 -35.20
CA TYR A 52 15.57 31.30 -35.85
C TYR A 52 14.61 30.52 -36.78
N GLY A 53 13.44 31.08 -37.08
CA GLY A 53 12.34 30.43 -37.83
C GLY A 53 12.67 30.04 -39.27
N ARG A 54 13.75 30.56 -39.84
CA ARG A 54 14.20 30.23 -41.20
C ARG A 54 14.93 28.88 -41.29
N HIS A 55 15.45 28.36 -40.17
CA HIS A 55 16.17 27.08 -40.14
C HIS A 55 15.29 25.98 -39.53
N LYS A 56 14.77 25.06 -40.35
CA LYS A 56 13.84 23.99 -39.92
C LYS A 56 14.35 23.19 -38.71
N PRO A 57 15.60 22.70 -38.67
CA PRO A 57 16.11 21.97 -37.50
C PRO A 57 16.18 22.79 -36.21
N SER A 58 16.35 24.12 -36.34
CA SER A 58 16.33 25.02 -35.17
C SER A 58 14.95 25.08 -34.56
N VAL A 59 13.92 25.21 -35.40
CA VAL A 59 12.52 25.27 -34.96
C VAL A 59 12.11 23.98 -34.26
N GLU A 60 12.43 22.83 -34.86
CA GLU A 60 12.14 21.52 -34.28
C GLU A 60 12.82 21.33 -32.91
N ALA A 61 14.06 21.80 -32.75
CA ALA A 61 14.76 21.73 -31.48
C ALA A 61 14.15 22.62 -30.39
N ILE A 62 13.58 23.78 -30.78
CA ILE A 62 12.87 24.70 -29.89
C ILE A 62 11.53 24.11 -29.45
N GLU A 63 10.74 23.60 -30.41
CA GLU A 63 9.44 22.97 -30.14
C GLU A 63 9.57 21.72 -29.27
N SER A 64 10.53 20.84 -29.59
CA SER A 64 10.78 19.64 -28.78
C SER A 64 11.21 19.96 -27.34
N ALA A 65 11.89 21.09 -27.09
CA ALA A 65 12.20 21.52 -25.73
C ALA A 65 10.97 22.05 -24.99
N HIS A 66 10.12 22.81 -25.67
CA HIS A 66 8.85 23.26 -25.13
C HIS A 66 7.97 22.07 -24.70
N ASP A 67 7.76 21.11 -25.61
CA ASP A 67 6.90 19.95 -25.35
C ASP A 67 7.40 19.09 -24.19
N LYS A 68 8.73 18.93 -24.06
CA LYS A 68 9.33 18.24 -22.92
C LYS A 68 9.05 18.92 -21.58
N ILE A 69 9.08 20.26 -21.53
CA ILE A 69 8.79 21.01 -20.30
C ILE A 69 7.32 20.86 -19.93
N ILE A 70 6.42 20.96 -20.91
CA ILE A 70 4.98 20.75 -20.69
C ILE A 70 4.72 19.33 -20.17
N MET A 71 5.33 18.33 -20.79
CA MET A 71 5.19 16.94 -20.37
C MET A 71 5.73 16.73 -18.94
N GLN A 72 6.87 17.33 -18.61
CA GLN A 72 7.44 17.25 -17.26
C GLN A 72 6.51 17.89 -16.21
N LYS A 73 5.98 19.10 -16.46
CA LYS A 73 5.00 19.75 -15.57
C LYS A 73 3.71 18.93 -15.42
N PHE A 74 3.27 18.25 -16.49
CA PHE A 74 2.13 17.34 -16.45
C PHE A 74 2.39 16.13 -15.55
N TYR A 75 3.55 15.48 -15.69
CA TYR A 75 3.94 14.35 -14.83
C TYR A 75 4.05 14.74 -13.35
N GLU A 76 4.59 15.92 -13.06
CA GLU A 76 4.68 16.44 -11.69
C GLU A 76 3.29 16.70 -11.07
N ARG A 77 2.31 17.17 -11.87
CA ARG A 77 0.92 17.32 -11.42
C ARG A 77 0.19 15.98 -11.26
N LYS A 78 0.42 15.01 -12.16
CA LYS A 78 -0.24 13.69 -12.16
C LYS A 78 0.28 12.74 -11.08
N ASN A 79 1.56 12.79 -10.78
CA ASN A 79 2.21 11.98 -9.74
C ASN A 79 3.03 12.88 -8.81
N PRO A 80 2.37 13.63 -7.89
CA PRO A 80 3.11 14.29 -6.83
C PRO A 80 3.91 13.21 -6.11
N LYS A 81 5.22 13.42 -5.91
CA LYS A 81 6.08 12.47 -5.20
C LYS A 81 5.49 12.24 -3.80
N ILE A 82 4.66 11.20 -3.65
CA ILE A 82 4.04 10.86 -2.38
C ILE A 82 5.18 10.38 -1.49
N ASN A 83 5.57 11.22 -0.53
CA ASN A 83 6.51 10.85 0.50
C ASN A 83 5.80 9.89 1.46
N ILE A 84 5.72 8.61 1.09
CA ILE A 84 5.04 7.53 1.84
C ILE A 84 5.50 7.56 3.31
N LYS A 85 6.80 7.78 3.55
CA LYS A 85 7.38 7.88 4.90
C LYS A 85 6.76 9.00 5.76
N LYS A 86 6.46 10.15 5.17
CA LYS A 86 5.84 11.28 5.87
C LYS A 86 4.36 11.01 6.14
N LYS A 87 3.64 10.48 5.15
CA LYS A 87 2.21 10.18 5.30
C LYS A 87 1.93 9.03 6.27
N VAL A 88 2.80 8.00 6.28
CA VAL A 88 2.74 6.92 7.27
C VAL A 88 3.00 7.47 8.68
N ARG A 89 4.00 8.34 8.86
CA ARG A 89 4.28 8.97 10.16
C ARG A 89 3.09 9.78 10.67
N GLU A 90 2.44 10.54 9.79
CA GLU A 90 1.26 11.35 10.12
C GLU A 90 0.05 10.49 10.51
N VAL A 91 -0.19 9.39 9.77
CA VAL A 91 -1.27 8.44 10.08
C VAL A 91 -1.00 7.68 11.39
N THR A 92 0.23 7.24 11.64
CA THR A 92 0.62 6.61 12.92
C THR A 92 0.52 7.56 14.12
N GLN A 93 0.65 8.87 13.90
CA GLN A 93 0.49 9.89 14.94
C GLN A 93 -0.97 10.34 15.15
N SER A 94 -1.92 9.89 14.34
CA SER A 94 -3.33 10.21 14.53
C SER A 94 -3.85 9.68 15.87
N ARG A 95 -4.58 10.51 16.62
CA ARG A 95 -5.22 10.16 17.90
C ARG A 95 -6.09 8.90 17.80
N VAL A 96 -6.75 8.69 16.66
CA VAL A 96 -7.62 7.52 16.43
C VAL A 96 -6.79 6.25 16.27
N VAL A 97 -5.70 6.34 15.50
CA VAL A 97 -4.79 5.20 15.29
C VAL A 97 -4.04 4.89 16.59
N GLN A 98 -3.61 5.89 17.35
CA GLN A 98 -3.02 5.67 18.68
C GLN A 98 -4.02 5.10 19.69
N ALA A 99 -5.29 5.49 19.66
CA ALA A 99 -6.32 4.91 20.53
C ALA A 99 -6.55 3.41 20.21
N VAL A 100 -6.56 3.05 18.93
CA VAL A 100 -6.67 1.64 18.49
C VAL A 100 -5.38 0.86 18.79
N VAL A 101 -4.21 1.41 18.46
CA VAL A 101 -2.90 0.75 18.68
C VAL A 101 -2.56 0.65 20.17
N SER A 102 -2.96 1.61 21.01
CA SER A 102 -2.78 1.52 22.46
C SER A 102 -3.65 0.44 23.11
N ARG A 103 -4.78 0.08 22.47
CA ARG A 103 -5.58 -1.10 22.85
C ARG A 103 -4.92 -2.40 22.40
N PHE A 104 -4.26 -2.39 21.24
CA PHE A 104 -3.56 -3.52 20.62
C PHE A 104 -2.03 -3.44 20.80
N ARG A 105 -1.53 -3.68 22.02
CA ARG A 105 -0.09 -3.86 22.23
C ARG A 105 0.31 -5.20 21.64
N THR A 106 1.23 -5.22 20.67
CA THR A 106 1.82 -6.45 20.14
C THR A 106 2.40 -7.27 21.29
N PRO A 107 1.84 -8.44 21.60
CA PRO A 107 2.36 -9.28 22.67
C PRO A 107 3.77 -9.79 22.33
N SER A 108 4.52 -10.16 23.36
CA SER A 108 5.82 -10.82 23.15
C SER A 108 5.64 -12.14 22.40
N LEU A 109 6.56 -12.44 21.49
CA LEU A 109 6.53 -13.64 20.64
C LEU A 109 6.37 -14.94 21.45
N ASN A 110 6.92 -14.99 22.67
CA ASN A 110 6.78 -16.13 23.58
C ASN A 110 5.32 -16.41 23.96
N VAL A 111 4.50 -15.38 24.12
CA VAL A 111 3.08 -15.58 24.47
C VAL A 111 2.28 -15.97 23.22
N ILE A 112 2.59 -15.37 22.06
CA ILE A 112 1.99 -15.78 20.78
C ILE A 112 2.27 -17.27 20.53
N LEU A 113 3.52 -17.71 20.67
CA LEU A 113 3.90 -19.08 20.41
C LEU A 113 3.23 -20.06 21.39
N LYS A 114 3.15 -19.72 22.68
CA LYS A 114 2.45 -20.54 23.69
C LYS A 114 0.96 -20.68 23.39
N THR A 115 0.27 -19.59 23.05
CA THR A 115 -1.16 -19.65 22.69
C THR A 115 -1.35 -20.41 21.38
N THR A 116 -0.53 -20.16 20.35
CA THR A 116 -0.60 -20.87 19.06
C THR A 116 -0.44 -22.38 19.24
N ILE A 117 0.59 -22.83 19.98
CA ILE A 117 0.80 -24.26 20.21
C ILE A 117 -0.40 -24.87 20.94
N ALA A 118 -0.91 -24.19 21.97
CA ALA A 118 -2.01 -24.74 22.77
C ALA A 118 -3.32 -24.87 21.96
N PHE A 119 -3.67 -23.87 21.15
CA PHE A 119 -4.85 -23.95 20.27
C PHE A 119 -4.64 -24.89 19.08
N MET A 120 -3.41 -25.04 18.57
CA MET A 120 -3.10 -25.98 17.49
C MET A 120 -3.23 -27.43 17.97
N VAL A 121 -2.67 -27.75 19.15
CA VAL A 121 -2.85 -29.07 19.79
C VAL A 121 -4.33 -29.35 20.04
N LEU A 122 -5.10 -28.36 20.51
CA LEU A 122 -6.53 -28.52 20.73
C LEU A 122 -7.30 -28.78 19.42
N GLY A 123 -6.99 -28.04 18.36
CA GLY A 123 -7.60 -28.23 17.04
C GLY A 123 -7.28 -29.61 16.44
N VAL A 124 -6.03 -30.08 16.56
CA VAL A 124 -5.65 -31.43 16.13
C VAL A 124 -6.39 -32.49 16.95
N LEU A 125 -6.51 -32.29 18.27
CA LEU A 125 -7.23 -33.21 19.15
C LEU A 125 -8.73 -33.28 18.78
N THR A 126 -9.34 -32.15 18.40
CA THR A 126 -10.73 -32.08 17.94
C THR A 126 -10.97 -32.82 16.64
N VAL A 127 -10.03 -32.77 15.70
CA VAL A 127 -10.14 -33.48 14.42
C VAL A 127 -9.90 -34.98 14.59
N LEU A 128 -8.97 -35.38 15.45
CA LEU A 128 -8.60 -36.79 15.63
C LEU A 128 -9.55 -37.56 16.56
N PHE A 129 -10.14 -36.89 17.56
CA PHE A 129 -11.05 -37.50 18.52
C PHE A 129 -12.37 -36.72 18.62
N PRO A 130 -13.24 -36.81 17.61
CA PRO A 130 -14.60 -36.30 17.71
C PRO A 130 -15.40 -37.16 18.69
N THR A 131 -15.72 -36.63 19.88
CA THR A 131 -16.51 -37.31 20.92
C THR A 131 -17.96 -37.56 20.48
N GLU A 132 -18.62 -38.58 21.05
CA GLU A 132 -19.95 -39.03 20.62
C GLU A 132 -21.05 -37.97 20.75
N GLU A 133 -20.88 -37.02 21.68
CA GLU A 133 -21.77 -35.89 21.96
C GLU A 133 -21.34 -34.58 21.27
N GLY A 134 -20.44 -34.64 20.29
CA GLY A 134 -19.84 -33.47 19.63
C GLY A 134 -18.65 -32.87 20.43
N PRO A 135 -17.94 -31.86 19.90
CA PRO A 135 -16.69 -31.32 20.47
C PRO A 135 -16.90 -30.46 21.74
N THR A 136 -17.98 -30.65 22.48
CA THR A 136 -18.41 -29.83 23.62
C THR A 136 -17.35 -29.74 24.72
N LEU A 137 -16.69 -30.86 25.05
CA LEU A 137 -15.60 -30.89 26.03
C LEU A 137 -14.38 -30.09 25.56
N GLN A 138 -14.04 -30.18 24.27
CA GLN A 138 -12.90 -29.47 23.69
C GLN A 138 -13.19 -27.96 23.62
N VAL A 139 -14.43 -27.57 23.32
CA VAL A 139 -14.89 -26.18 23.40
C VAL A 139 -14.81 -25.65 24.84
N ALA A 140 -15.23 -26.42 25.84
CA ALA A 140 -15.11 -26.02 27.25
C ALA A 140 -13.65 -25.82 27.68
N ILE A 141 -12.74 -26.71 27.26
CA ILE A 141 -11.30 -26.57 27.51
C ILE A 141 -10.75 -25.32 26.80
N SER A 142 -11.18 -25.03 25.57
CA SER A 142 -10.77 -23.82 24.84
C SER A 142 -11.17 -22.53 25.55
N LEU A 143 -12.35 -22.51 26.18
CA LEU A 143 -12.88 -21.38 26.93
C LEU A 143 -12.04 -21.14 28.20
N LEU A 144 -11.78 -22.20 28.97
CA LEU A 144 -10.95 -22.13 30.17
C LEU A 144 -9.53 -21.67 29.85
N LEU A 145 -8.96 -22.17 28.75
CA LEU A 145 -7.63 -21.81 28.29
C LEU A 145 -7.55 -20.33 27.87
N THR A 146 -8.56 -19.84 27.14
CA THR A 146 -8.68 -18.43 26.77
C THR A 146 -8.76 -17.55 28.02
N MET A 147 -9.60 -17.94 28.99
CA MET A 147 -9.77 -17.21 30.23
C MET A 147 -8.49 -17.19 31.08
N TYR A 148 -7.75 -18.30 31.13
CA TYR A 148 -6.46 -18.39 31.80
C TYR A 148 -5.41 -17.45 31.18
N PHE A 149 -5.26 -17.47 29.85
CA PHE A 149 -4.30 -16.60 29.17
C PHE A 149 -4.65 -15.12 29.28
N VAL A 150 -5.93 -14.76 29.20
CA VAL A 150 -6.38 -13.38 29.41
C VAL A 150 -6.14 -12.97 30.88
N TYR A 151 -6.42 -13.85 31.84
CA TYR A 151 -6.13 -13.60 33.25
C TYR A 151 -4.64 -13.39 33.53
N ASP A 152 -3.77 -14.24 33.00
CA ASP A 152 -2.31 -14.15 33.14
C ASP A 152 -1.77 -12.79 32.66
N ARG A 153 -2.39 -12.23 31.61
CA ARG A 153 -2.02 -10.91 31.08
C ARG A 153 -2.59 -9.73 31.83
N LEU A 154 -3.85 -9.80 32.27
CA LEU A 154 -4.53 -8.67 32.90
C LEU A 154 -4.29 -8.61 34.41
N LYS A 155 -3.86 -9.71 35.04
CA LYS A 155 -3.73 -9.88 36.50
C LYS A 155 -4.97 -9.49 37.30
N SER A 156 -6.13 -9.39 36.65
CA SER A 156 -7.41 -8.98 37.22
C SER A 156 -8.45 -10.06 36.93
N LYS A 157 -9.05 -10.62 37.99
CA LYS A 157 -10.00 -11.75 37.89
C LYS A 157 -11.27 -11.36 37.12
N LEU A 158 -11.88 -10.22 37.45
CA LEU A 158 -13.14 -9.77 36.85
C LEU A 158 -12.98 -9.39 35.38
N ARG A 159 -11.93 -8.61 35.05
CA ARG A 159 -11.67 -8.20 33.66
C ARG A 159 -11.24 -9.40 32.81
N GLY A 160 -10.41 -10.28 33.35
CA GLY A 160 -10.02 -11.52 32.67
C GLY A 160 -11.21 -12.40 32.31
N PHE A 161 -12.18 -12.53 33.23
CA PHE A 161 -13.43 -13.24 32.96
C PHE A 161 -14.29 -12.54 31.91
N LEU A 162 -14.55 -11.23 32.04
CA LEU A 162 -15.39 -10.48 31.10
C LEU A 162 -14.82 -10.47 29.69
N TYR A 163 -13.50 -10.28 29.54
CA TYR A 163 -12.84 -10.34 28.24
C TYR A 163 -12.79 -11.78 27.72
N GLY A 164 -12.53 -12.79 28.55
CA GLY A 164 -12.57 -14.20 28.15
C GLY A 164 -13.96 -14.64 27.66
N ALA A 165 -15.01 -14.30 28.41
CA ALA A 165 -16.40 -14.59 28.03
C ALA A 165 -16.84 -13.78 26.81
N GLY A 166 -16.50 -12.48 26.75
CA GLY A 166 -16.84 -11.62 25.61
C GLY A 166 -16.17 -12.08 24.31
N THR A 167 -14.90 -12.47 24.37
CA THR A 167 -14.16 -13.00 23.21
C THR A 167 -14.70 -14.36 22.76
N PHE A 168 -15.14 -15.21 23.69
CA PHE A 168 -15.83 -16.45 23.37
C PHE A 168 -17.17 -16.23 22.67
N VAL A 169 -18.03 -15.34 23.18
CA VAL A 169 -19.34 -15.05 22.58
C VAL A 169 -19.16 -14.50 21.16
N ILE A 170 -18.23 -13.56 20.98
CA ILE A 170 -17.93 -12.98 19.66
C ILE A 170 -17.38 -14.06 18.71
N SER A 171 -16.45 -14.89 19.17
CA SER A 171 -15.88 -15.99 18.39
C SER A 171 -16.92 -17.05 18.01
N TRP A 172 -17.83 -17.38 18.92
CA TRP A 172 -18.90 -18.34 18.71
C TRP A 172 -19.91 -17.84 17.68
N LEU A 173 -20.37 -16.58 17.84
CA LEU A 173 -21.30 -15.94 16.91
C LEU A 173 -20.67 -15.82 15.51
N LEU A 174 -19.41 -15.43 15.43
CA LEU A 174 -18.70 -15.28 14.16
C LEU A 174 -18.42 -16.64 13.50
N GLY A 175 -18.05 -17.67 14.27
CA GLY A 175 -17.90 -19.04 13.77
C GLY A 175 -19.21 -19.61 13.22
N THR A 176 -20.33 -19.37 13.92
CA THR A 176 -21.67 -19.77 13.47
C THR A 176 -22.08 -19.00 12.22
N PHE A 177 -21.81 -17.69 12.17
CA PHE A 177 -22.10 -16.86 11.01
C PHE A 177 -21.31 -17.29 9.77
N LEU A 178 -20.00 -17.55 9.90
CA LEU A 178 -19.18 -18.04 8.77
C LEU A 178 -19.65 -19.40 8.25
N MET A 179 -20.07 -20.29 9.15
CA MET A 179 -20.62 -21.59 8.79
C MET A 179 -21.90 -21.48 7.97
N VAL A 180 -22.82 -20.57 8.36
CA VAL A 180 -24.10 -20.38 7.66
C VAL A 180 -23.94 -19.57 6.36
N SER A 181 -22.94 -18.68 6.28
CA SER A 181 -22.85 -17.67 5.22
C SER A 181 -21.90 -18.03 4.07
N VAL A 182 -20.79 -18.76 4.30
CA VAL A 182 -19.71 -18.82 3.30
C VAL A 182 -19.12 -20.21 3.03
N MET A 183 -19.17 -21.17 3.96
CA MET A 183 -18.40 -22.43 3.78
C MET A 183 -19.27 -23.67 3.61
N PRO A 184 -19.23 -24.35 2.44
CA PRO A 184 -19.66 -25.75 2.39
C PRO A 184 -18.75 -26.60 3.30
N PRO A 185 -19.30 -27.62 3.98
CA PRO A 185 -18.54 -28.44 4.92
C PRO A 185 -17.30 -29.04 4.25
N ILE A 186 -16.10 -28.67 4.75
CA ILE A 186 -14.81 -29.14 4.21
C ILE A 186 -14.63 -30.65 4.44
N LEU A 187 -15.27 -31.19 5.48
CA LEU A 187 -15.31 -32.61 5.79
C LEU A 187 -16.68 -33.19 5.37
N LYS A 188 -16.70 -34.36 4.72
CA LYS A 188 -17.94 -35.07 4.38
C LYS A 188 -18.42 -35.88 5.60
N GLY A 189 -19.61 -35.59 6.11
CA GLY A 189 -20.26 -36.38 7.18
C GLY A 189 -21.30 -35.56 7.97
N PRO A 190 -22.24 -36.20 8.70
CA PRO A 190 -23.26 -35.50 9.50
C PRO A 190 -22.67 -34.59 10.60
N ARG A 191 -21.43 -34.89 11.06
CA ARG A 191 -20.75 -34.20 12.16
C ARG A 191 -19.61 -33.27 11.72
N SER A 192 -19.35 -33.14 10.42
CA SER A 192 -18.29 -32.26 9.92
C SER A 192 -18.57 -30.78 10.16
N LEU A 193 -19.85 -30.45 10.24
CA LEU A 193 -20.38 -29.11 10.44
C LEU A 193 -19.98 -28.54 11.82
N GLU A 194 -20.09 -29.33 12.87
CA GLU A 194 -19.72 -28.96 14.25
C GLU A 194 -18.20 -28.90 14.46
N VAL A 195 -17.46 -29.77 13.77
CA VAL A 195 -15.99 -29.78 13.80
C VAL A 195 -15.43 -28.55 13.08
N THR A 196 -16.08 -28.12 12.00
CA THR A 196 -15.64 -26.95 11.23
C THR A 196 -15.91 -25.64 11.98
N THR A 197 -17.07 -25.51 12.65
CA THR A 197 -17.37 -24.33 13.48
C THR A 197 -16.43 -24.19 14.67
N SER A 198 -16.18 -25.30 15.37
CA SER A 198 -15.25 -25.30 16.52
C SER A 198 -13.83 -24.90 16.09
N LEU A 199 -13.34 -25.41 14.96
CA LEU A 199 -12.02 -25.04 14.42
C LEU A 199 -11.91 -23.55 14.10
N ILE A 200 -12.94 -22.98 13.46
CA ILE A 200 -13.00 -21.55 13.13
C ILE A 200 -13.06 -20.70 14.41
N SER A 201 -13.87 -21.12 15.39
CA SER A 201 -13.94 -20.45 16.69
C SER A 201 -12.61 -20.51 17.45
N TYR A 202 -11.80 -21.57 17.32
CA TYR A 202 -10.46 -21.62 17.90
C TYR A 202 -9.50 -20.61 17.29
N ILE A 203 -9.58 -20.38 15.98
CA ILE A 203 -8.77 -19.35 15.31
C ILE A 203 -9.16 -17.96 15.84
N PHE A 204 -10.45 -17.67 15.94
CA PHE A 204 -10.90 -16.38 16.48
C PHE A 204 -10.58 -16.20 17.97
N LEU A 205 -10.71 -17.26 18.77
CA LEU A 205 -10.30 -17.26 20.18
C LEU A 205 -8.80 -17.04 20.33
N TRP A 206 -7.99 -17.65 19.47
CA TRP A 206 -6.54 -17.45 19.44
C TRP A 206 -6.19 -16.00 19.10
N VAL A 207 -6.79 -15.41 18.06
CA VAL A 207 -6.58 -14.00 17.71
C VAL A 207 -7.00 -13.10 18.87
N ALA A 208 -8.16 -13.35 19.46
CA ALA A 208 -8.65 -12.55 20.59
C ALA A 208 -7.75 -12.68 21.83
N SER A 209 -7.35 -13.89 22.22
CA SER A 209 -6.44 -14.14 23.35
C SER A 209 -5.06 -13.51 23.13
N THR A 210 -4.60 -13.50 21.89
CA THR A 210 -3.28 -13.01 21.54
C THR A 210 -3.24 -11.48 21.47
N TYR A 211 -4.25 -10.86 20.88
CA TYR A 211 -4.22 -9.44 20.53
C TYR A 211 -5.11 -8.54 21.40
N LEU A 212 -6.10 -9.10 22.11
CA LEU A 212 -6.98 -8.33 22.98
C LEU A 212 -6.36 -8.17 24.39
N ARG A 213 -6.37 -6.93 24.89
CA ARG A 213 -6.08 -6.57 26.28
C ARG A 213 -7.37 -6.23 26.99
#